data_AF-A0A224XSJ4-F1
#
_entry.id   AF-A0A224XSJ4-F1
#
_cell.length_a   1.000
_cell.length_b   1.000
_cell.length_c   1.000
_cell.angle_alpha   90.00
_cell.angle_beta   90.00
_cell.angle_gamma   90.00
#
_symmetry.space_group_name_H-M   'P 1'
#
loop_
_entity.id
_entity.type
_entity.pdbx_description
1 polymer ?
#
loop_
_entity_poly.entity_id
_entity_poly.type
_entity_poly.pdbx_seq_one_letter_code
_entity_poly.pdbx_strand_id
1 'polypeptide(L)'
;MVMQYGFVTIFVSAFPLAPLFAMINNIFEMRLDARKFLTYYRRPVPRRAPNIGVWFRILNVLGRLAVISNAFIIAFSSNFIP
;
A
#
# COMPACT_ATOMS: atom_id res chain seq x y z
N MET A 1 2.67 5.16 -1.48
CA MET A 1 2.85 3.70 -1.68
C MET A 1 2.77 2.80 -0.44
N VAL A 2 3.80 2.63 0.41
CA VAL A 2 3.79 1.59 1.49
C VAL A 2 2.71 1.83 2.56
N MET A 3 2.50 3.07 2.98
CA MET A 3 1.42 3.41 3.92
C MET A 3 0.04 3.10 3.35
N GLN A 4 -0.19 3.44 2.08
CA GLN A 4 -1.43 3.13 1.38
C GLN A 4 -1.65 1.61 1.24
N TYR A 5 -0.59 0.84 0.98
CA TYR A 5 -0.66 -0.62 1.02
C TYR A 5 -1.07 -1.13 2.41
N GLY A 6 -0.51 -0.56 3.49
CA GLY A 6 -0.92 -0.87 4.86
C GLY A 6 -2.40 -0.60 5.13
N PHE A 7 -2.89 0.59 4.76
CA PHE A 7 -4.31 0.93 4.92
C PHE A 7 -5.24 -0.01 4.13
N VAL A 8 -4.89 -0.30 2.89
CA VAL A 8 -5.69 -1.19 2.04
C VAL A 8 -5.70 -2.61 2.57
N THR A 9 -4.58 -3.13 3.09
CA THR A 9 -4.49 -4.54 3.49
C THR A 9 -4.98 -4.81 4.91
N ILE A 10 -4.70 -3.92 5.86
CA ILE A 10 -5.02 -4.16 7.29
C ILE A 10 -6.51 -3.96 7.57
N PHE A 11 -7.19 -3.08 6.82
CA PHE A 11 -8.58 -2.68 7.08
C PHE A 11 -9.55 -3.06 5.95
N VAL A 12 -9.16 -3.97 5.06
CA VAL A 12 -10.00 -4.37 3.92
C VAL A 12 -11.33 -4.98 4.37
N SER A 13 -11.33 -5.72 5.49
CA SER A 13 -12.54 -6.34 6.05
C SER A 13 -13.55 -5.32 6.57
N ALA A 14 -13.09 -4.14 7.00
CA ALA A 14 -13.95 -3.04 7.45
C ALA A 14 -14.45 -2.16 6.29
N PHE A 15 -13.62 -1.95 5.25
CA PHE A 15 -13.97 -1.13 4.10
C PHE A 15 -13.56 -1.77 2.77
N PRO A 16 -14.46 -2.52 2.11
CA PRO A 16 -14.13 -3.29 0.91
C PRO A 16 -13.84 -2.42 -0.32
N LEU A 17 -14.22 -1.14 -0.32
CA LEU A 17 -13.96 -0.19 -1.40
C LEU A 17 -12.55 0.44 -1.34
N ALA A 18 -11.79 0.22 -0.26
CA ALA A 18 -10.43 0.75 -0.10
C ALA A 18 -9.49 0.48 -1.30
N PRO A 19 -9.48 -0.74 -1.91
CA PRO A 19 -8.63 -1.02 -3.06
C PRO A 19 -8.96 -0.17 -4.30
N LEU A 20 -10.23 0.18 -4.51
CA LEU A 20 -10.64 1.02 -5.64
C LEU A 20 -10.12 2.45 -5.50
N PHE A 21 -10.23 3.05 -4.31
CA PHE A 21 -9.65 4.35 -4.03
C PHE A 21 -8.13 4.33 -4.18
N ALA A 22 -7.49 3.25 -3.73
CA ALA A 22 -6.06 3.09 -3.91
C ALA A 22 -5.65 2.98 -5.38
N MET A 23 -6.42 2.28 -6.22
CA MET A 23 -6.16 2.19 -7.65
C MET A 23 -6.27 3.56 -8.33
N ILE A 24 -7.33 4.32 -8.04
CA ILE A 24 -7.51 5.68 -8.58
C ILE A 24 -6.36 6.57 -8.15
N ASN A 25 -5.99 6.55 -6.86
CA ASN A 25 -4.88 7.35 -6.35
C ASN A 25 -3.56 6.99 -7.05
N ASN A 26 -3.26 5.70 -7.23
CA ASN A 26 -2.05 5.25 -7.91
C ASN A 26 -1.96 5.73 -9.38
N ILE A 27 -3.09 5.81 -10.09
CA ILE A 27 -3.13 6.35 -11.47
C ILE A 27 -2.73 7.83 -11.48
N PHE A 28 -3.23 8.61 -10.53
CA PHE A 28 -2.86 10.02 -10.40
C PHE A 28 -1.42 10.19 -9.92
N GLU A 29 -1.00 9.46 -8.89
CA GLU A 29 0.34 9.50 -8.30
C GLU A 29 1.40 9.19 -9.37
N MET A 30 1.20 8.16 -10.20
CA MET A 30 2.13 7.85 -11.29
C MET A 30 2.31 9.01 -12.29
N ARG A 31 1.22 9.68 -12.67
CA ARG A 31 1.27 10.83 -13.59
C ARG A 31 1.91 12.05 -12.94
N LEU A 32 1.59 12.30 -11.67
CA LEU A 32 2.14 13.41 -10.91
C LEU A 32 3.63 13.24 -10.65
N ASP A 33 4.07 12.05 -10.26
CA ASP A 33 5.49 11.75 -10.05
C ASP A 33 6.28 11.86 -11.35
N ALA A 34 5.75 11.36 -12.47
CA ALA A 34 6.39 11.53 -13.78
C ALA A 34 6.55 13.02 -14.14
N ARG A 35 5.50 13.83 -13.98
CA ARG A 35 5.59 15.30 -14.18
C ARG A 35 6.59 15.94 -13.23
N LYS A 36 6.61 15.50 -11.97
CA LYS A 36 7.52 16.00 -10.95
C LYS A 36 8.98 15.77 -11.34
N PHE A 37 9.31 14.56 -11.79
CA PHE A 37 10.66 14.22 -12.26
C PHE A 37 11.08 14.96 -13.53
N LEU A 38 10.15 15.25 -14.43
CA LEU A 38 10.45 15.93 -15.69
C LEU A 38 10.57 17.45 -15.55
N THR A 39 9.76 18.08 -14.69
CA THR A 39 9.63 19.55 -14.63
C THR A 39 10.30 20.16 -13.40
N TYR A 40 10.34 19.47 -12.26
CA TYR A 40 10.74 20.07 -10.98
C TYR A 40 12.07 19.55 -10.42
N TYR A 41 12.60 18.44 -10.94
CA TYR A 41 13.86 17.86 -10.48
C TYR A 41 14.95 17.93 -11.54
N ARG A 42 16.20 18.14 -11.10
CA ARG A 42 17.38 17.97 -11.95
C ARG A 42 17.62 16.49 -12.20
N ARG A 43 18.05 16.13 -13.42
CA ARG A 43 18.32 14.74 -13.83
C ARG A 43 19.25 14.02 -12.83
N PRO A 44 18.78 12.95 -12.16
CA PRO A 44 19.61 12.18 -11.25
C PRO A 44 20.61 11.29 -12.02
N VAL A 45 21.73 10.95 -11.38
CA VAL A 45 22.70 9.98 -11.92
C VAL A 45 22.10 8.58 -11.78
N PRO A 46 22.03 7.78 -12.85
CA PRO A 46 21.44 6.45 -12.80
C PRO A 46 22.27 5.53 -11.90
N ARG A 47 21.61 4.86 -10.95
CA ARG A 47 22.19 3.81 -10.12
C ARG A 47 21.50 2.49 -10.43
N ARG A 48 22.28 1.45 -10.70
CA ARG A 48 21.74 0.09 -10.83
C ARG A 48 21.46 -0.46 -9.43
N ALA A 49 20.23 -0.87 -9.19
CA ALA A 49 19.82 -1.55 -7.97
C ALA A 49 19.20 -2.92 -8.35
N PRO A 50 19.62 -4.03 -7.72
CA PRO A 50 19.08 -5.35 -8.05
C PRO A 50 17.68 -5.60 -7.48
N ASN A 51 17.25 -4.80 -6.49
CA ASN A 51 15.98 -4.95 -5.82
C ASN A 51 15.52 -3.64 -5.17
N ILE A 52 14.29 -3.65 -4.64
CA ILE A 52 13.71 -2.53 -3.86
C ILE A 52 14.32 -2.39 -2.46
N GLY A 53 15.20 -3.32 -2.05
CA GLY A 53 15.86 -3.32 -0.75
C GLY A 53 14.93 -3.64 0.43
N VAL A 54 15.14 -2.92 1.54
CA VAL A 54 14.47 -3.14 2.84
C VAL A 54 12.94 -3.05 2.74
N TRP A 55 12.42 -2.29 1.77
CA TRP A 55 10.99 -2.14 1.54
C TRP A 55 10.27 -3.48 1.29
N PHE A 56 10.94 -4.46 0.67
CA PHE A 56 10.36 -5.80 0.49
C PHE A 56 10.07 -6.49 1.83
N ARG A 57 11.01 -6.40 2.77
CA ARG A 57 10.85 -6.97 4.11
C ARG A 57 9.72 -6.28 4.87
N ILE A 58 9.61 -4.96 4.73
CA ILE A 58 8.54 -4.17 5.36
C ILE A 58 7.17 -4.59 4.81
N LEU A 59 7.03 -4.72 3.49
CA LEU A 59 5.78 -5.18 2.86
C LEU A 59 5.40 -6.60 3.30
N ASN A 60 6.37 -7.50 3.44
CA ASN A 60 6.11 -8.87 3.91
C ASN A 60 5.63 -8.88 5.37
N VAL A 61 6.25 -8.09 6.25
CA VAL A 61 5.80 -7.95 7.65
C VAL A 61 4.40 -7.35 7.71
N LEU A 62 4.13 -6.28 6.93
CA LEU A 62 2.79 -5.68 6.84
C LEU A 62 1.74 -6.67 6.35
N GLY A 63 2.06 -7.49 5.34
CA GLY A 63 1.15 -8.53 4.84
C GLY A 63 0.81 -9.56 5.91
N ARG A 64 1.79 -10.01 6.70
CA ARG A 64 1.53 -10.93 7.83
C ARG A 64 0.67 -10.30 8.92
N LEU A 65 0.93 -9.05 9.26
CA LEU A 65 0.12 -8.31 10.23
C LEU A 65 -1.30 -8.10 9.71
N ALA A 66 -1.48 -7.85 8.42
CA ALA A 66 -2.79 -7.69 7.81
C ALA A 66 -3.66 -8.94 7.95
N VAL A 67 -3.10 -10.15 7.78
CA VAL A 67 -3.85 -11.41 7.99
C VAL A 67 -4.36 -11.49 9.43
N ILE A 68 -3.49 -11.22 10.40
CA ILE A 68 -3.81 -11.26 11.83
C ILE A 68 -4.89 -10.22 12.16
N SER A 69 -4.71 -8.97 11.74
CA SER A 69 -5.65 -7.89 12.01
C SER A 69 -7.03 -8.14 11.37
N ASN A 70 -7.09 -8.60 10.11
CA ASN A 70 -8.37 -8.90 9.49
C ASN A 70 -9.08 -10.07 10.18
N ALA A 71 -8.36 -11.10 10.63
CA ALA A 71 -8.93 -12.18 11.41
C ALA A 71 -9.55 -11.67 12.72
N PHE A 72 -8.87 -10.78 13.44
CA PHE A 72 -9.40 -10.11 14.63
C PHE A 72 -10.63 -9.25 14.33
N ILE A 73 -10.60 -8.44 13.25
CA ILE A 73 -11.73 -7.60 12.86
C ILE A 73 -12.96 -8.47 12.55
N ILE A 74 -12.79 -9.58 11.83
CA ILE A 74 -13.89 -10.49 11.53
C ILE A 74 -14.41 -11.15 12.82
N ALA A 75 -13.52 -11.62 13.69
CA ALA A 75 -13.89 -12.34 14.91
C ALA A 75 -14.62 -11.46 15.95
N PHE A 76 -14.23 -10.19 16.10
CA PHE A 76 -14.76 -9.33 17.16
C PHE A 76 -15.75 -8.27 16.67
N SER A 77 -15.70 -7.87 15.40
CA SER A 77 -16.55 -6.78 14.87
C SER A 77 -17.65 -7.27 13.93
N SER A 78 -17.57 -8.49 13.41
CA SER A 78 -18.64 -9.05 12.58
C SER A 78 -19.67 -9.73 13.49
N ASN A 79 -20.97 -9.47 13.27
CA ASN A 79 -22.08 -10.20 13.90
C ASN A 79 -22.18 -11.66 13.37
N PHE A 80 -21.05 -12.30 13.08
CA PHE A 80 -20.95 -13.65 12.54
C PHE A 80 -20.79 -14.72 13.63
N ILE A 81 -20.44 -14.31 14.84
CA ILE A 81 -20.35 -15.17 16.02
C ILE A 81 -21.34 -14.61 17.05
N PRO A 82 -22.36 -15.38 17.47
CA PRO A 82 -23.31 -14.96 18.50
C PRO A 82 -22.67 -14.86 19.88
#